data_AF-A0A7W5EQL8-F1
#
_entry.id   AF-A0A7W5EQL8-F1
#
_cell.length_a   1.000
_cell.length_b   1.000
_cell.length_c   1.000
_cell.angle_alpha   90.00
_cell.angle_beta   90.00
_cell.angle_gamma   90.00
#
_symmetry.space_group_name_H-M   'P 1'
#
loop_
_entity.id
_entity.type
_entity.pdbx_description
1 polymer ?
#
loop_
_entity_poly.entity_id
_entity_poly.type
_entity_poly.pdbx_seq_one_letter_code
_entity_poly.pdbx_strand_id
1 'polypeptide(L)'
;MALTITSTNAGVQNYIDQTMGDEDVTLDEFEALSKAADRRAGNLDYPALTDTMAAFQKAADDLAEATKALASAARRGEITGYKLDAVMGVVEFQLAYVVAGYETYFEHEEPMP
;
A
#
# COMPACT_ATOMS: atom_id res chain seq x y z
N MET A 1 5.94 12.41 -10.86
CA MET A 1 5.41 11.06 -11.15
C MET A 1 4.40 10.75 -10.07
N ALA A 2 3.28 10.11 -10.42
CA ALA A 2 2.25 9.71 -9.47
C ALA A 2 1.94 8.23 -9.71
N LEU A 3 2.11 7.41 -8.66
CA LEU A 3 1.62 6.04 -8.67
C LEU A 3 0.11 6.09 -8.40
N THR A 4 -0.69 5.75 -9.40
CA THR A 4 -2.14 5.63 -9.24
C THR A 4 -2.49 4.17 -8.98
N ILE A 5 -3.19 3.92 -7.87
CA ILE A 5 -3.79 2.61 -7.58
C ILE A 5 -5.25 2.68 -8.00
N THR A 6 -5.74 1.64 -8.66
CA THR A 6 -7.17 1.44 -8.91
C THR A 6 -7.60 0.11 -8.33
N SER A 7 -8.84 0.04 -7.86
CA SER A 7 -9.41 -1.14 -7.25
C SER A 7 -10.77 -1.43 -7.87
N THR A 8 -11.03 -2.71 -8.14
CA THR A 8 -12.36 -3.20 -8.54
C THR A 8 -13.36 -3.17 -7.38
N ASN A 9 -12.87 -3.11 -6.13
CA ASN A 9 -13.72 -2.93 -4.96
C ASN A 9 -14.12 -1.45 -4.82
N ALA A 10 -15.38 -1.13 -5.12
CA ALA A 10 -15.90 0.25 -5.06
C ALA A 10 -15.70 0.92 -3.68
N GLY A 11 -15.74 0.15 -2.59
CA GLY A 11 -15.48 0.67 -1.26
C GLY A 11 -14.02 1.07 -1.04
N VAL A 12 -13.08 0.35 -1.64
CA VAL A 12 -11.64 0.68 -1.61
C VAL A 12 -11.34 1.82 -2.60
N GLN A 13 -11.90 1.77 -3.81
CA GLN A 13 -11.74 2.83 -4.80
C GLN A 13 -12.20 4.18 -4.27
N ASN A 14 -13.38 4.25 -3.63
CA ASN A 14 -13.85 5.48 -3.01
C ASN A 14 -12.88 6.04 -1.95
N TYR A 15 -12.22 5.16 -1.18
CA TYR A 15 -11.19 5.60 -0.23
C TYR A 15 -9.95 6.12 -0.95
N ILE A 16 -9.49 5.44 -2.01
CA ILE A 16 -8.38 5.90 -2.85
C ILE A 16 -8.70 7.28 -3.44
N ASP A 17 -9.87 7.46 -4.05
CA ASP A 17 -10.28 8.71 -4.67
C ASP A 17 -10.36 9.86 -3.66
N GLN A 18 -10.82 9.58 -2.43
CA GLN A 18 -10.90 10.58 -1.35
C GLN A 18 -9.56 10.95 -0.75
N THR A 19 -8.59 10.02 -0.75
CA THR A 19 -7.31 10.18 -0.03
C THR A 19 -6.16 10.56 -0.97
N MET A 20 -6.26 10.16 -2.25
CA MET A 20 -5.24 10.34 -3.29
C MET A 20 -5.75 11.17 -4.49
N GLY A 21 -6.97 11.71 -4.41
CA GLY A 21 -7.55 12.55 -5.46
C GLY A 21 -6.89 13.93 -5.55
N ASP A 22 -6.38 14.43 -4.43
CA ASP A 22 -5.49 15.58 -4.38
C ASP A 22 -4.04 15.05 -4.52
N GLU A 23 -3.22 15.63 -5.39
CA GLU A 23 -1.91 15.11 -5.82
C GLU A 23 -0.89 14.82 -4.69
N ASP A 24 -1.22 15.20 -3.44
CA ASP A 24 -0.44 14.99 -2.23
C ASP A 24 -1.27 14.31 -1.14
N VAL A 25 -0.76 13.21 -0.58
CA VAL A 25 -1.36 12.56 0.60
C VAL A 25 -0.76 13.16 1.87
N THR A 26 -1.58 13.74 2.73
CA THR A 26 -1.17 14.27 4.03
C THR A 26 -0.94 13.15 5.07
N LEU A 27 -0.25 13.49 6.17
CA LEU A 27 -0.03 12.53 7.26
C LEU A 27 -1.35 12.08 7.91
N ASP A 28 -2.29 13.01 8.10
CA ASP A 28 -3.60 12.73 8.69
C ASP A 28 -4.43 11.79 7.82
N GLU A 29 -4.38 11.98 6.49
CA GLU A 29 -5.00 11.10 5.49
C GLU A 29 -4.38 9.70 5.49
N PHE A 30 -3.05 9.62 5.56
CA PHE A 30 -2.34 8.35 5.71
C PHE A 30 -2.77 7.61 6.99
N GLU A 31 -2.81 8.31 8.13
CA GLU A 31 -3.25 7.71 9.40
C GLU A 31 -4.72 7.28 9.38
N ALA A 32 -5.58 8.07 8.73
CA ALA A 32 -6.99 7.72 8.56
C ALA A 32 -7.15 6.44 7.73
N LEU A 33 -6.37 6.30 6.65
CA LEU A 33 -6.36 5.10 5.81
C LEU A 33 -5.87 3.88 6.59
N SER A 34 -4.78 3.99 7.35
CA SER A 34 -4.25 2.93 8.21
C SER A 34 -5.31 2.46 9.23
N LYS A 35 -5.94 3.38 9.96
CA LYS A 35 -7.02 3.05 10.91
C LYS A 35 -8.24 2.40 10.23
N ALA A 36 -8.57 2.82 9.01
CA ALA A 36 -9.65 2.24 8.24
C ALA A 36 -9.32 0.81 7.77
N ALA A 37 -8.07 0.55 7.38
CA ALA A 37 -7.58 -0.78 7.04
C ALA A 37 -7.66 -1.73 8.24
N ASP A 38 -7.18 -1.30 9.42
CA ASP A 38 -7.24 -2.08 10.65
C ASP A 38 -8.66 -2.43 11.06
N ARG A 39 -9.58 -1.46 10.96
CA ARG A 39 -10.99 -1.71 11.26
C ARG A 39 -11.60 -2.75 10.32
N ARG A 40 -11.26 -2.71 9.02
CA ARG A 40 -11.75 -3.69 8.04
C ARG A 40 -11.21 -5.08 8.32
N ALA A 41 -9.92 -5.20 8.65
CA ALA A 41 -9.31 -6.47 9.04
C ALA A 41 -9.94 -7.03 10.31
N GLY A 42 -10.15 -6.19 11.34
CA GLY A 42 -10.77 -6.59 12.61
C GLY A 42 -12.23 -7.00 12.50
N ASN A 43 -12.93 -6.58 11.44
CA ASN A 43 -14.32 -6.97 11.17
C ASN A 43 -14.43 -8.29 10.38
N LEU A 44 -13.31 -8.88 9.94
CA LEU A 44 -13.33 -10.17 9.26
C LEU A 44 -13.61 -11.28 10.27
N ASP A 45 -14.86 -11.75 10.33
CA ASP A 45 -15.26 -12.87 11.17
C ASP A 45 -14.91 -14.22 10.51
N TYR A 46 -13.60 -14.49 10.44
CA TYR A 46 -13.09 -15.75 9.93
C TYR A 46 -11.86 -16.20 10.74
N PRO A 47 -12.06 -16.91 11.88
CA PRO A 47 -11.00 -17.20 12.84
C PRO A 47 -9.77 -17.92 12.27
N ALA A 48 -9.96 -18.72 11.21
CA ALA A 48 -8.86 -19.43 10.55
C ALA A 48 -7.88 -18.51 9.82
N LEU A 49 -8.23 -17.25 9.58
CA LEU A 49 -7.38 -16.24 8.94
C LEU A 49 -6.82 -15.22 9.91
N THR A 50 -7.20 -15.23 11.20
CA THR A 50 -6.81 -14.19 12.17
C THR A 50 -5.30 -13.97 12.24
N ASP A 51 -4.52 -15.04 12.40
CA ASP A 51 -3.06 -14.94 12.53
C ASP A 51 -2.40 -14.49 11.22
N THR A 52 -2.87 -15.02 10.08
CA THR A 52 -2.37 -14.63 8.76
C THR A 52 -2.71 -13.18 8.42
N MET A 53 -3.90 -12.73 8.81
CA MET A 53 -4.33 -11.34 8.64
C MET A 53 -3.49 -10.39 9.48
N ALA A 54 -3.25 -10.72 10.76
CA ALA A 54 -2.38 -9.93 11.62
C ALA A 54 -0.95 -9.85 11.08
N ALA A 55 -0.42 -10.97 10.54
CA ALA A 55 0.89 -10.99 9.89
C ALA A 55 0.93 -10.12 8.62
N PHE A 56 -0.13 -10.15 7.81
CA PHE A 56 -0.25 -9.32 6.61
C PHE A 56 -0.33 -7.82 6.96
N GLN A 57 -1.14 -7.45 7.96
CA GLN A 57 -1.23 -6.07 8.45
C GLN A 57 0.14 -5.56 8.91
N LYS A 58 0.86 -6.34 9.72
CA LYS A 58 2.20 -5.97 10.16
C LYS A 58 3.16 -5.78 8.99
N ALA A 59 3.13 -6.67 7.99
CA ALA A 59 3.98 -6.55 6.81
C ALA A 59 3.67 -5.29 5.99
N ALA A 60 2.39 -4.92 5.89
CA ALA A 60 1.96 -3.68 5.23
C ALA A 60 2.46 -2.43 5.98
N ASP A 61 2.37 -2.42 7.31
CA ASP A 61 2.90 -1.34 8.16
C ASP A 61 4.42 -1.21 8.01
N ASP A 62 5.15 -2.33 8.09
CA ASP A 62 6.60 -2.35 7.92
C ASP A 62 7.02 -1.80 6.53
N LEU A 63 6.27 -2.14 5.47
CA LEU A 63 6.51 -1.64 4.12
C LEU A 63 6.23 -0.13 4.01
N ALA A 64 5.16 0.35 4.62
CA ALA A 64 4.82 1.78 4.66
C ALA A 64 5.92 2.58 5.39
N GLU A 65 6.37 2.09 6.54
CA GLU A 65 7.47 2.72 7.29
C GLU A 65 8.80 2.67 6.54
N ALA A 66 9.12 1.56 5.87
CA ALA A 66 10.30 1.48 5.00
C ALA A 66 10.24 2.51 3.86
N THR A 67 9.07 2.72 3.27
CA THR A 67 8.86 3.73 2.22
C THR A 67 9.08 5.14 2.75
N LYS A 68 8.53 5.48 3.93
CA LYS A 68 8.79 6.76 4.61
C LYS A 68 10.27 6.95 4.93
N ALA A 69 10.93 5.90 5.41
CA ALA A 69 12.35 5.95 5.74
C ALA A 69 13.23 6.21 4.50
N LEU A 70 12.91 5.58 3.37
CA LEU A 70 13.57 5.81 2.08
C LEU A 70 13.36 7.26 1.60
N ALA A 71 12.12 7.75 1.61
CA ALA A 71 11.83 9.14 1.24
C ALA A 71 12.56 10.14 2.14
N SER A 72 12.58 9.88 3.45
CA SER A 72 13.30 10.68 4.44
C SER A 72 14.82 10.67 4.20
N ALA A 73 15.40 9.51 3.87
CA ALA A 73 16.81 9.38 3.54
C ALA A 73 17.18 10.10 2.23
N ALA A 74 16.34 10.00 1.19
CA ALA A 74 16.52 10.72 -0.06
C ALA A 74 16.49 12.25 0.16
N ARG A 75 15.56 12.73 1.00
CA ARG A 75 15.47 14.14 1.38
C ARG A 75 16.69 14.62 2.16
N ARG A 76 17.16 13.84 3.15
CA ARG A 76 18.39 14.17 3.92
C ARG A 76 19.65 14.14 3.06
N GLY A 77 19.70 13.27 2.06
CA GLY A 77 20.81 13.19 1.10
C GLY A 77 20.75 14.23 -0.01
N GLU A 78 19.79 15.16 0.03
CA GLU A 78 19.57 16.19 -1.00
C GLU A 78 19.49 15.62 -2.42
N ILE A 79 18.93 14.40 -2.53
CA ILE A 79 18.78 13.71 -3.81
C ILE A 79 17.70 14.43 -4.62
N THR A 80 18.08 14.95 -5.79
CA THR A 80 17.22 15.75 -6.66
C THR A 80 17.34 15.32 -8.13
N GLY A 81 16.39 15.76 -8.96
CA GLY A 81 16.36 15.47 -10.40
C GLY A 81 16.35 13.98 -10.70
N TYR A 82 17.13 13.55 -11.70
CA TYR A 82 17.15 12.18 -12.21
C TYR A 82 17.41 11.10 -11.13
N LYS A 83 18.14 11.44 -10.06
CA LYS A 83 18.43 10.50 -8.99
C LYS A 83 17.20 10.27 -8.11
N LEU A 84 16.41 11.32 -7.87
CA LEU A 84 15.18 11.21 -7.12
C LEU A 84 14.16 10.40 -7.92
N ASP A 85 14.05 10.67 -9.22
CA ASP A 85 13.20 9.90 -10.14
C ASP A 85 13.58 8.41 -10.14
N ALA A 86 14.88 8.08 -10.13
CA ALA A 86 15.34 6.70 -10.05
C ALA A 86 14.97 6.01 -8.72
N VAL A 87 15.07 6.72 -7.59
CA VAL A 87 14.64 6.19 -6.29
C VAL A 87 13.14 5.96 -6.27
N MET A 88 12.35 6.91 -6.77
CA MET A 88 10.90 6.76 -6.88
C MET A 88 10.53 5.57 -7.76
N GLY A 89 11.17 5.42 -8.93
CA GLY A 89 10.92 4.28 -9.82
C GLY A 89 11.23 2.93 -9.17
N VAL A 90 12.29 2.81 -8.37
CA VAL A 90 12.59 1.57 -7.63
C VAL A 90 11.49 1.26 -6.62
N VAL A 91 11.00 2.25 -5.88
CA VAL A 91 9.89 2.08 -4.93
C VAL A 91 8.63 1.63 -5.65
N GLU A 92 8.29 2.28 -6.76
CA GLU A 92 7.12 1.91 -7.59
C GLU A 92 7.21 0.47 -8.11
N PHE A 93 8.38 0.00 -8.54
CA PHE A 93 8.57 -1.40 -8.95
C PHE A 93 8.34 -2.39 -7.81
N GLN A 94 8.74 -2.06 -6.57
CA GLN A 94 8.47 -2.92 -5.42
C GLN A 94 6.97 -2.97 -5.10
N LEU A 95 6.28 -1.82 -5.17
CA LEU A 95 4.83 -1.76 -4.97
C LEU A 95 4.09 -2.53 -6.07
N ALA A 96 4.52 -2.42 -7.33
CA ALA A 96 3.97 -3.19 -8.44
C ALA A 96 4.15 -4.70 -8.24
N TYR A 97 5.30 -5.15 -7.73
CA TYR A 97 5.52 -6.56 -7.38
C TYR A 97 4.54 -7.06 -6.30
N VAL A 98 4.28 -6.25 -5.27
CA VAL A 98 3.30 -6.59 -4.23
C VAL A 98 1.87 -6.69 -4.80
N VAL A 99 1.47 -5.73 -5.66
CA VAL A 99 0.16 -5.74 -6.32
C VAL A 99 0.00 -6.96 -7.25
N ALA A 100 1.02 -7.28 -8.06
CA ALA A 100 1.00 -8.46 -8.91
C ALA A 100 0.87 -9.77 -8.11
N GLY A 101 1.50 -9.82 -6.92
CA GLY A 101 1.32 -10.92 -5.98
C GLY A 101 -0.14 -11.06 -5.53
N TYR A 102 -0.80 -9.95 -5.19
CA TYR A 102 -2.23 -9.96 -4.86
C TYR A 102 -3.09 -10.52 -6.00
N GLU A 103 -2.92 -10.02 -7.23
CA GLU A 103 -3.70 -10.47 -8.41
C GLU A 103 -3.48 -11.96 -8.70
N THR A 104 -2.25 -12.44 -8.57
CA THR A 104 -1.92 -13.85 -8.87
C THR A 104 -2.63 -14.84 -7.93
N TYR A 105 -2.80 -14.50 -6.65
CA TYR A 105 -3.33 -15.44 -5.65
C TYR A 105 -4.79 -15.20 -5.24
N PHE A 106 -5.35 -14.01 -5.50
CA PHE A 106 -6.74 -13.70 -5.16
C PHE A 106 -7.67 -13.60 -6.37
N GLU A 107 -7.16 -13.34 -7.59
CA GLU A 107 -8.01 -13.29 -8.80
C GLU A 107 -8.01 -14.60 -9.61
N HIS A 108 -7.10 -15.53 -9.33
CA HIS A 108 -7.10 -16.86 -9.94
C HIS A 108 -8.02 -17.82 -9.14
N GLU A 109 -9.26 -17.96 -9.60
CA GLU A 109 -10.28 -18.90 -9.07
C GLU A 109 -9.98 -20.40 -9.29
N GLU A 110 -8.75 -20.80 -9.63
CA GLU A 110 -8.44 -22.24 -9.67
C GLU A 110 -8.18 -22.75 -8.25
N PRO A 111 -8.92 -23.79 -7.80
CA PRO A 111 -8.67 -24.38 -6.50
C PRO A 111 -7.22 -24.87 -6.47
N MET A 112 -6.44 -24.33 -5.52
CA MET A 112 -5.09 -24.85 -5.29
C MET A 112 -5.17 -26.36 -5.01
N PRO A 113 -4.30 -27.18 -5.64
CA PRO A 113 -4.32 -28.63 -5.50
C PRO A 113 -4.06 -29.12 -4.07
#